data_AF-A0A927ZCM4-F1
#
_entry.id   AF-A0A927ZCM4-F1
#
_cell.length_a   1.000
_cell.length_b   1.000
_cell.length_c   1.000
_cell.angle_alpha   90.00
_cell.angle_beta   90.00
_cell.angle_gamma   90.00
#
_symmetry.space_group_name_H-M   'P 1'
#
loop_
_entity.id
_entity.type
_entity.pdbx_description
1 polymer ?
#
loop_
_entity_poly.entity_id
_entity_poly.type
_entity_poly.pdbx_seq_one_letter_code
_entity_poly.pdbx_strand_id
1 'polypeptide(L)'
;MSNVQFIYDAYTEDGYKIQMLHFDPKERDICVVFNHGMTASIIGCFFAPQMGDRLNEIGVGFLQLNNRGHDPVNDLYNREGNVTRMGTAYEIFEECVYDIDLGIKVAKDLGYKRIILAGHSLGTCKTIYHYYVKHPEIIGMYLVSMPDMQGMQRMAVTPEKWDELLEISQKLVAEKKGRTLLDHKLMGWAPVSARTYLNWFGPDAVTGNVPVTANPEKWEQLAEIDVPIFTTSGANEEDVYHHHDLIKEKALKCPDFEGCYIPDTDHDYTGKEDELALAVADWIKRKFL
;
A
#
# COMPACT_ATOMS: atom_id res chain seq x y z
N MET A 1 -3.15 21.34 -15.49
CA MET A 1 -1.90 20.81 -14.92
C MET A 1 -1.86 21.23 -13.47
N SER A 2 -1.78 20.24 -12.58
CA SER A 2 -1.63 20.43 -11.15
C SER A 2 -0.35 21.19 -10.80
N ASN A 3 -0.39 21.93 -9.68
CA ASN A 3 0.82 22.41 -9.03
C ASN A 3 1.46 21.24 -8.27
N VAL A 4 2.60 20.72 -8.76
CA VAL A 4 3.27 19.56 -8.15
C VAL A 4 4.48 20.02 -7.35
N GLN A 5 4.53 19.65 -6.08
CA GLN A 5 5.60 19.99 -5.14
C GLN A 5 6.32 18.71 -4.70
N PHE A 6 7.65 18.72 -4.77
CA PHE A 6 8.48 17.63 -4.25
C PHE A 6 8.82 17.90 -2.79
N ILE A 7 8.44 16.99 -1.90
CA ILE A 7 8.77 17.06 -0.48
C ILE A 7 9.92 16.11 -0.24
N TYR A 8 11.09 16.68 0.03
CA TYR A 8 12.31 15.90 0.28
C TYR A 8 12.73 15.89 1.75
N ASP A 9 12.23 16.82 2.57
CA ASP A 9 12.69 17.02 3.96
C ASP A 9 11.63 16.64 5.00
N ALA A 10 11.15 15.40 4.91
CA ALA A 10 10.23 14.80 5.85
C ALA A 10 10.85 13.54 6.46
N TYR A 11 10.65 13.36 7.78
CA TYR A 11 11.28 12.29 8.54
C TYR A 11 10.23 11.51 9.32
N THR A 12 10.27 10.19 9.20
CA THR A 12 9.46 9.29 10.02
C THR A 12 9.82 9.43 11.50
N GLU A 13 8.97 8.93 12.38
CA GLU A 13 9.22 8.95 13.83
C GLU A 13 10.51 8.19 14.19
N ASP A 14 10.77 7.06 13.51
CA ASP A 14 12.00 6.27 13.64
C ASP A 14 13.21 6.88 12.90
N GLY A 15 13.03 8.05 12.28
CA GLY A 15 14.12 8.93 11.86
C GLY A 15 14.57 8.82 10.41
N TYR A 16 13.86 8.09 9.55
CA TYR A 16 14.19 7.95 8.13
C TYR A 16 13.57 9.05 7.27
N LYS A 17 14.36 9.54 6.32
CA LYS A 17 13.95 10.53 5.33
C LYS A 17 13.14 9.87 4.22
N ILE A 18 11.92 10.35 3.99
CA ILE A 18 10.99 9.81 2.98
C ILE A 18 10.57 10.91 2.02
N GLN A 19 10.69 10.65 0.72
CA GLN A 19 10.30 11.60 -0.33
C GLN A 19 8.82 11.45 -0.68
N MET A 20 8.18 12.56 -1.05
CA MET A 20 6.77 12.60 -1.45
C MET A 20 6.54 13.55 -2.62
N LEU A 21 5.49 13.29 -3.38
CA LEU A 21 4.92 14.19 -4.38
C LEU A 21 3.58 14.70 -3.88
N HIS A 22 3.45 16.02 -3.80
CA HIS A 22 2.22 16.68 -3.44
C HIS A 22 1.63 17.40 -4.65
N PHE A 23 0.46 16.97 -5.08
CA PHE A 23 -0.37 17.63 -6.07
C PHE A 23 -1.30 18.59 -5.31
N ASP A 24 -1.03 19.88 -5.45
CA ASP A 24 -1.61 20.94 -4.63
C ASP A 24 -2.87 21.54 -5.28
N PRO A 25 -4.05 21.42 -4.64
CA PRO A 25 -5.28 22.04 -5.08
C PRO A 25 -5.29 23.51 -4.65
N LYS A 26 -6.32 24.24 -5.09
CA LYS A 26 -6.53 25.64 -4.66
C LYS A 26 -6.93 25.75 -3.19
N GLU A 27 -7.70 24.78 -2.69
CA GLU A 27 -8.23 24.73 -1.34
C GLU A 27 -7.76 23.45 -0.64
N ARG A 28 -7.27 23.57 0.60
CA ARG A 28 -6.70 22.43 1.35
C ARG A 28 -7.65 21.94 2.43
N ASP A 29 -8.71 21.24 2.02
CA ASP A 29 -9.65 20.59 2.95
C ASP A 29 -9.45 19.08 2.99
N ILE A 30 -9.73 18.38 1.89
CA ILE A 30 -9.52 16.93 1.75
C ILE A 30 -8.15 16.65 1.09
N CYS A 31 -7.40 15.69 1.64
CA CYS A 31 -6.24 15.10 0.98
C CYS A 31 -6.32 13.58 0.95
N VAL A 32 -6.02 13.01 -0.21
CA VAL A 32 -5.72 11.58 -0.37
C VAL A 32 -4.24 11.35 -0.12
N VAL A 33 -3.91 10.59 0.92
CA VAL A 33 -2.53 10.16 1.23
C VAL A 33 -2.35 8.75 0.67
N PHE A 34 -1.50 8.63 -0.36
CA PHE A 34 -1.43 7.45 -1.20
C PHE A 34 -0.10 6.69 -1.07
N ASN A 35 -0.20 5.41 -0.71
CA ASN A 35 0.93 4.51 -0.53
C ASN A 35 1.07 3.53 -1.71
N HIS A 36 2.19 3.57 -2.41
CA HIS A 36 2.42 2.71 -3.57
C HIS A 36 2.68 1.24 -3.20
N GLY A 37 2.61 0.36 -4.21
CA GLY A 37 2.82 -1.08 -4.09
C GLY A 37 4.28 -1.53 -3.90
N MET A 38 4.45 -2.85 -3.93
CA MET A 38 5.74 -3.52 -3.79
C MET A 38 6.73 -3.08 -4.88
N THR A 39 7.98 -2.82 -4.50
CA THR A 39 9.07 -2.29 -5.35
C THR A 39 8.78 -1.01 -6.14
N ALA A 40 7.61 -0.39 -6.01
CA ALA A 40 7.26 0.83 -6.72
C ALA A 40 7.92 2.05 -6.05
N SER A 41 7.62 3.25 -6.56
CA SER A 41 8.07 4.51 -5.98
C SER A 41 7.11 5.63 -6.39
N ILE A 42 7.34 6.84 -5.87
CA ILE A 42 6.64 8.05 -6.30
C ILE A 42 6.78 8.36 -7.80
N ILE A 43 7.77 7.78 -8.49
CA ILE A 43 7.96 7.91 -9.94
C ILE A 43 7.40 6.68 -10.68
N GLY A 44 7.42 5.51 -10.05
CA GLY A 44 7.00 4.24 -10.65
C GLY A 44 5.50 3.98 -10.66
N CYS A 45 4.68 4.83 -10.05
CA CYS A 45 3.22 4.70 -10.05
C CYS A 45 2.62 5.50 -11.21
N PHE A 46 2.46 4.89 -12.39
CA PHE A 46 2.21 5.64 -13.63
C PHE A 46 0.85 6.34 -13.71
N PHE A 47 -0.16 5.90 -12.94
CA PHE A 47 -1.46 6.58 -12.86
C PHE A 47 -1.49 7.77 -11.89
N ALA A 48 -0.44 7.97 -11.08
CA ALA A 48 -0.42 9.01 -10.07
C ALA A 48 -0.56 10.45 -10.62
N PRO A 49 0.04 10.81 -11.78
CA PRO A 49 -0.16 12.14 -12.36
C PRO A 49 -1.62 12.41 -12.72
N GLN A 50 -2.31 11.45 -13.36
CA GLN A 50 -3.72 11.55 -13.71
C GLN A 50 -4.58 11.61 -12.45
N MET A 51 -4.26 10.80 -11.43
CA MET A 51 -4.91 10.85 -10.12
C MET A 51 -4.82 12.25 -9.51
N GLY A 52 -3.62 12.82 -9.44
CA GLY A 52 -3.41 14.16 -8.90
C GLY A 52 -4.14 15.25 -9.69
N ASP A 53 -4.14 15.18 -11.01
CA ASP A 53 -4.86 16.13 -11.87
C ASP A 53 -6.38 16.07 -11.66
N ARG A 54 -6.99 14.87 -11.65
CA ARG A 54 -8.45 14.72 -11.47
C ARG A 54 -8.93 15.07 -10.07
N LEU A 55 -8.15 14.72 -9.04
CA LEU A 55 -8.49 15.10 -7.67
C LEU A 55 -8.39 16.62 -7.48
N ASN A 56 -7.37 17.28 -8.04
CA ASN A 56 -7.24 18.72 -7.97
C ASN A 56 -8.37 19.47 -8.69
N GLU A 57 -8.92 18.92 -9.78
CA GLU A 57 -10.07 19.49 -10.49
C GLU A 57 -11.32 19.64 -9.59
N ILE A 58 -11.46 18.75 -8.59
CA ILE A 58 -12.54 18.80 -7.60
C ILE A 58 -12.10 19.40 -6.24
N GLY A 59 -10.92 20.00 -6.17
CA GLY A 59 -10.40 20.66 -4.96
C GLY A 59 -9.87 19.69 -3.89
N VAL A 60 -9.51 18.46 -4.27
CA VAL A 60 -8.95 17.45 -3.37
C VAL A 60 -7.45 17.33 -3.64
N GLY A 61 -6.64 17.42 -2.59
CA GLY A 61 -5.20 17.24 -2.71
C GLY A 61 -4.81 15.77 -2.82
N PHE A 62 -3.69 15.50 -3.50
CA PHE A 62 -3.12 14.15 -3.59
C PHE A 62 -1.67 14.17 -3.14
N LEU A 63 -1.37 13.42 -2.07
CA LEU A 63 -0.04 13.28 -1.51
C LEU A 63 0.40 11.83 -1.67
N GLN A 64 1.27 11.58 -2.64
CA GLN A 64 1.89 10.28 -2.84
C GLN A 64 3.22 10.23 -2.10
N LEU A 65 3.42 9.24 -1.24
CA LEU A 65 4.65 9.03 -0.51
C LEU A 65 5.42 7.83 -1.04
N ASN A 66 6.75 7.90 -0.98
CA ASN A 66 7.54 6.68 -0.92
C ASN A 66 7.24 6.00 0.43
N ASN A 67 7.31 4.68 0.48
CA ASN A 67 7.46 3.94 1.74
C ASN A 67 8.86 3.34 1.82
N ARG A 68 9.30 2.88 3.00
CA ARG A 68 10.66 2.33 3.18
C ARG A 68 10.98 1.14 2.28
N GLY A 69 9.95 0.46 1.79
CA GLY A 69 9.99 -0.63 0.85
C GLY A 69 10.07 -0.23 -0.64
N HIS A 70 10.21 1.07 -0.97
CA HIS A 70 10.29 1.54 -2.35
C HIS A 70 11.49 0.95 -3.11
N ASP A 71 11.35 0.67 -4.40
CA ASP A 71 12.33 -0.09 -5.19
C ASP A 71 12.63 -1.51 -4.62
N PRO A 72 13.20 -2.44 -5.43
CA PRO A 72 13.63 -3.73 -4.89
C PRO A 72 14.65 -3.58 -3.76
N VAL A 73 15.54 -2.60 -3.91
CA VAL A 73 16.60 -2.25 -2.96
C VAL A 73 16.83 -0.74 -3.04
N ASN A 74 16.79 -0.04 -1.91
CA ASN A 74 17.05 1.39 -1.81
C ASN A 74 17.99 1.71 -0.63
N ASP A 75 18.34 2.99 -0.49
CA ASP A 75 19.09 3.52 0.65
C ASP A 75 18.31 4.69 1.27
N LEU A 76 17.94 4.56 2.56
CA LEU A 76 17.30 5.63 3.34
C LEU A 76 18.33 6.36 4.21
N TYR A 77 18.22 7.68 4.25
CA TYR A 77 19.05 8.52 5.10
C TYR A 77 18.32 8.81 6.41
N ASN A 78 19.04 8.75 7.53
CA ASN A 78 18.52 9.23 8.80
C ASN A 78 18.83 10.73 9.01
N ARG A 79 18.43 11.29 10.16
CA ARG A 79 18.65 12.72 10.49
C ARG A 79 20.12 13.13 10.56
N GLU A 80 21.00 12.20 10.93
CA GLU A 80 22.46 12.39 10.99
C GLU A 80 23.13 12.18 9.62
N GLY A 81 22.37 11.80 8.59
CA GLY A 81 22.87 11.51 7.25
C GLY A 81 23.46 10.11 7.10
N ASN A 82 23.31 9.23 8.10
CA ASN A 82 23.70 7.83 7.97
C ASN A 82 22.74 7.09 7.04
N VAL A 83 23.28 6.15 6.27
CA VAL A 83 22.53 5.38 5.28
C VAL A 83 22.16 4.00 5.83
N THR A 84 20.90 3.62 5.65
CA THR A 84 20.42 2.25 5.85
C THR A 84 19.88 1.68 4.55
N ARG A 85 20.44 0.55 4.15
CA ARG A 85 19.98 -0.25 3.01
C ARG A 85 18.60 -0.84 3.30
N MET A 86 17.58 -0.41 2.56
CA MET A 86 16.19 -0.85 2.67
C MET A 86 15.67 -1.27 1.28
N GLY A 87 14.39 -1.03 0.99
CA GLY A 87 13.67 -1.54 -0.17
C GLY A 87 12.88 -2.80 0.17
N THR A 88 12.05 -3.24 -0.77
CA THR A 88 11.19 -4.41 -0.60
C THR A 88 11.98 -5.64 -0.13
N ALA A 89 13.23 -5.81 -0.57
CA ALA A 89 14.04 -6.97 -0.18
C ALA A 89 14.34 -7.06 1.32
N TYR A 90 14.29 -5.95 2.05
CA TYR A 90 14.75 -5.84 3.44
C TYR A 90 13.73 -5.28 4.41
N GLU A 91 12.56 -4.84 3.92
CA GLU A 91 11.53 -4.21 4.75
C GLU A 91 10.93 -5.20 5.75
N ILE A 92 10.46 -4.64 6.87
CA ILE A 92 9.58 -5.29 7.82
C ILE A 92 8.22 -4.65 7.64
N PHE A 93 7.20 -5.45 7.37
CA PHE A 93 5.90 -4.95 6.95
C PHE A 93 5.27 -4.00 7.98
N GLU A 94 5.38 -4.33 9.26
CA GLU A 94 4.79 -3.59 10.37
C GLU A 94 5.35 -2.17 10.49
N GLU A 95 6.59 -1.97 10.01
CA GLU A 95 7.23 -0.66 10.03
C GLU A 95 6.62 0.31 9.00
N CYS A 96 5.74 -0.15 8.10
CA CYS A 96 4.98 0.74 7.23
C CYS A 96 4.15 1.77 8.01
N VAL A 97 3.86 1.50 9.28
CA VAL A 97 3.12 2.41 10.16
C VAL A 97 3.80 3.77 10.27
N TYR A 98 5.13 3.80 10.39
CA TYR A 98 5.89 5.04 10.50
C TYR A 98 5.81 5.89 9.21
N ASP A 99 5.76 5.22 8.06
CA ASP A 99 5.74 5.87 6.76
C ASP A 99 4.37 6.51 6.51
N ILE A 100 3.28 5.79 6.82
CA ILE A 100 1.91 6.29 6.67
C ILE A 100 1.60 7.39 7.71
N ASP A 101 2.07 7.25 8.97
CA ASP A 101 1.99 8.30 9.98
C ASP A 101 2.64 9.60 9.47
N LEU A 102 3.81 9.50 8.84
CA LEU A 102 4.48 10.65 8.24
C LEU A 102 3.64 11.27 7.12
N GLY A 103 3.07 10.46 6.22
CA GLY A 103 2.19 10.95 5.15
C GLY A 103 0.99 11.74 5.69
N ILE A 104 0.31 11.20 6.70
CA ILE A 104 -0.81 11.89 7.38
C ILE A 104 -0.33 13.20 8.02
N LYS A 105 0.81 13.16 8.72
CA LYS A 105 1.37 14.35 9.36
C LYS A 105 1.70 15.43 8.33
N VAL A 106 2.37 15.07 7.24
CA VAL A 106 2.72 16.02 6.16
C VAL A 106 1.45 16.62 5.55
N ALA A 107 0.41 15.83 5.29
CA ALA A 107 -0.86 16.38 4.83
C ALA A 107 -1.46 17.39 5.83
N LYS A 108 -1.46 17.08 7.13
CA LYS A 108 -1.94 18.03 8.16
C LYS A 108 -1.09 19.30 8.23
N ASP A 109 0.24 19.19 8.13
CA ASP A 109 1.16 20.34 8.13
C ASP A 109 1.00 21.23 6.89
N LEU A 110 0.62 20.64 5.75
CA LEU A 110 0.23 21.37 4.54
C LEU A 110 -1.11 22.11 4.70
N GLY A 111 -1.89 21.80 5.73
CA GLY A 111 -3.14 22.49 6.09
C GLY A 111 -4.42 21.69 5.80
N TYR A 112 -4.32 20.44 5.37
CA TYR A 112 -5.51 19.60 5.15
C TYR A 112 -6.18 19.21 6.46
N LYS A 113 -7.52 19.13 6.44
CA LYS A 113 -8.35 18.87 7.61
C LYS A 113 -8.90 17.46 7.62
N ARG A 114 -9.27 16.95 6.44
CA ARG A 114 -9.88 15.65 6.23
C ARG A 114 -8.95 14.79 5.39
N ILE A 115 -8.69 13.57 5.84
CA ILE A 115 -7.74 12.67 5.18
C ILE A 115 -8.48 11.44 4.66
N ILE A 116 -8.16 11.03 3.44
CA ILE A 116 -8.50 9.72 2.89
C ILE A 116 -7.17 8.96 2.79
N LEU A 117 -7.11 7.75 3.34
CA LEU A 117 -5.95 6.89 3.11
C LEU A 117 -6.15 6.06 1.85
N ALA A 118 -5.10 5.93 1.07
CA ALA A 118 -5.14 5.14 -0.13
C ALA A 118 -3.89 4.29 -0.30
N GLY A 119 -4.02 3.21 -1.04
CA GLY A 119 -2.86 2.43 -1.44
C GLY A 119 -3.11 1.59 -2.68
N HIS A 120 -2.03 1.18 -3.35
CA HIS A 120 -2.06 0.29 -4.50
C HIS A 120 -1.28 -0.98 -4.22
N SER A 121 -1.81 -2.13 -4.67
CA SER A 121 -1.16 -3.43 -4.50
C SER A 121 -0.81 -3.65 -3.02
N LEU A 122 0.43 -4.04 -2.69
CA LEU A 122 0.91 -4.14 -1.29
C LEU A 122 0.65 -2.88 -0.43
N GLY A 123 0.60 -1.69 -1.06
CA GLY A 123 0.27 -0.44 -0.38
C GLY A 123 -1.12 -0.47 0.26
N THR A 124 -2.08 -1.22 -0.30
CA THR A 124 -3.39 -1.47 0.31
C THR A 124 -3.28 -2.24 1.62
N CYS A 125 -2.54 -3.35 1.64
CA CYS A 125 -2.30 -4.16 2.83
C CYS A 125 -1.64 -3.32 3.92
N LYS A 126 -0.66 -2.48 3.57
CA LYS A 126 -0.01 -1.55 4.50
C LYS A 126 -0.99 -0.53 5.07
N THR A 127 -1.87 0.03 4.23
CA THR A 127 -2.92 0.97 4.66
C THR A 127 -3.95 0.33 5.60
N ILE A 128 -4.40 -0.89 5.31
CA ILE A 128 -5.30 -1.66 6.18
C ILE A 128 -4.63 -1.93 7.53
N TYR A 129 -3.38 -2.39 7.52
CA TYR A 129 -2.63 -2.68 8.73
C TYR A 129 -2.40 -1.42 9.58
N HIS A 130 -2.03 -0.30 8.95
CA HIS A 130 -1.89 0.98 9.63
C HIS A 130 -3.19 1.38 10.32
N TYR A 131 -4.32 1.29 9.62
CA TYR A 131 -5.62 1.60 10.20
C TYR A 131 -5.94 0.71 11.41
N TYR A 132 -5.70 -0.59 11.29
CA TYR A 132 -5.92 -1.56 12.37
C TYR A 132 -5.07 -1.29 13.62
N VAL A 133 -3.83 -0.84 13.46
CA VAL A 133 -2.93 -0.58 14.61
C VAL A 133 -3.13 0.81 15.21
N LYS A 134 -3.41 1.81 14.38
CA LYS A 134 -3.35 3.23 14.77
C LYS A 134 -4.73 3.89 14.86
N HIS A 135 -5.72 3.35 14.17
CA HIS A 135 -7.07 3.91 14.03
C HIS A 135 -7.06 5.45 13.85
N PRO A 136 -6.37 5.97 12.82
CA PRO A 136 -6.24 7.40 12.61
C PRO A 136 -7.60 8.04 12.27
N GLU A 137 -7.76 9.32 12.61
CA GLU A 137 -8.93 10.10 12.17
C GLU A 137 -8.84 10.37 10.65
N ILE A 138 -9.60 9.60 9.88
CA ILE A 138 -9.73 9.67 8.42
C ILE A 138 -11.22 9.58 8.05
N ILE A 139 -11.58 10.02 6.84
CA ILE A 139 -12.98 10.05 6.38
C ILE A 139 -13.34 8.92 5.40
N GLY A 140 -12.35 8.17 4.92
CA GLY A 140 -12.54 7.08 3.97
C GLY A 140 -11.23 6.41 3.58
N MET A 141 -11.34 5.27 2.89
CA MET A 141 -10.22 4.49 2.39
C MET A 141 -10.41 4.11 0.93
N TYR A 142 -9.36 4.30 0.12
CA TYR A 142 -9.34 3.93 -1.30
C TYR A 142 -8.27 2.86 -1.58
N LEU A 143 -8.69 1.68 -2.02
CA LEU A 143 -7.83 0.50 -2.11
C LEU A 143 -7.76 -0.02 -3.55
N VAL A 144 -6.59 0.10 -4.18
CA VAL A 144 -6.38 -0.20 -5.61
C VAL A 144 -5.70 -1.56 -5.76
N SER A 145 -6.35 -2.48 -6.48
CA SER A 145 -5.84 -3.82 -6.77
C SER A 145 -5.31 -4.52 -5.51
N MET A 146 -6.19 -4.71 -4.53
CA MET A 146 -5.85 -5.35 -3.25
C MET A 146 -5.37 -6.81 -3.44
N PRO A 147 -4.15 -7.18 -3.03
CA PRO A 147 -3.64 -8.53 -3.21
C PRO A 147 -3.88 -9.42 -1.98
N ASP A 148 -4.15 -10.70 -2.21
CA ASP A 148 -3.89 -11.74 -1.21
C ASP A 148 -2.39 -12.10 -1.23
N MET A 149 -1.59 -11.37 -0.46
CA MET A 149 -0.13 -11.55 -0.45
C MET A 149 0.29 -13.00 -0.13
N GLN A 150 -0.39 -13.65 0.81
CA GLN A 150 -0.10 -15.02 1.21
C GLN A 150 -0.51 -15.99 0.10
N GLY A 151 -1.72 -15.85 -0.43
CA GLY A 151 -2.25 -16.66 -1.52
C GLY A 151 -1.38 -16.57 -2.77
N MET A 152 -1.02 -15.36 -3.19
CA MET A 152 -0.15 -15.13 -4.35
C MET A 152 1.21 -15.80 -4.18
N GLN A 153 1.85 -15.69 -3.02
CA GLN A 153 3.12 -16.36 -2.79
C GLN A 153 2.96 -17.89 -2.77
N ARG A 154 1.86 -18.43 -2.23
CA ARG A 154 1.55 -19.87 -2.28
C ARG A 154 1.30 -20.38 -3.69
N MET A 155 0.69 -19.58 -4.57
CA MET A 155 0.50 -19.93 -5.98
C MET A 155 1.82 -19.90 -6.77
N ALA A 156 2.78 -19.07 -6.34
CA ALA A 156 4.08 -18.92 -7.00
C ALA A 156 5.10 -20.03 -6.69
N VAL A 157 4.85 -20.88 -5.68
CA VAL A 157 5.79 -21.94 -5.26
C VAL A 157 5.07 -23.25 -4.94
N THR A 158 5.78 -24.38 -4.97
CA THR A 158 5.21 -25.65 -4.49
C THR A 158 5.12 -25.65 -2.95
N PRO A 159 4.26 -26.50 -2.35
CA PRO A 159 4.21 -26.65 -0.89
C PRO A 159 5.57 -27.00 -0.27
N GLU A 160 6.36 -27.86 -0.90
CA GLU A 160 7.70 -28.23 -0.41
C GLU A 160 8.65 -27.03 -0.44
N LYS A 161 8.58 -26.21 -1.50
CA LYS A 161 9.40 -25.01 -1.60
C LYS A 161 8.96 -23.94 -0.61
N TRP A 162 7.67 -23.82 -0.34
CA TRP A 162 7.14 -22.95 0.72
C TRP A 162 7.75 -23.32 2.09
N ASP A 163 7.68 -24.59 2.47
CA ASP A 163 8.21 -25.08 3.74
C ASP A 163 9.74 -24.90 3.82
N GLU A 164 10.47 -25.21 2.73
CA GLU A 164 11.91 -25.00 2.62
C GLU A 164 12.28 -23.52 2.86
N LEU A 165 11.55 -22.59 2.23
CA LEU A 165 11.82 -21.15 2.35
C LEU A 165 11.54 -20.63 3.75
N LEU A 166 10.51 -21.13 4.44
CA LEU A 166 10.26 -20.80 5.84
C LEU A 166 11.35 -21.36 6.76
N GLU A 167 11.74 -22.63 6.60
CA GLU A 167 12.76 -23.26 7.43
C GLU A 167 14.12 -22.58 7.29
N ILE A 168 14.58 -22.33 6.06
CA ILE A 168 15.86 -21.63 5.83
C ILE A 168 15.81 -20.20 6.36
N SER A 169 14.67 -19.52 6.24
CA SER A 169 14.51 -18.16 6.74
C SER A 169 14.57 -18.11 8.27
N GLN A 170 13.87 -19.02 8.96
CA GLN A 170 13.92 -19.17 10.41
C GLN A 170 15.34 -19.44 10.90
N LYS A 171 16.04 -20.37 10.24
CA LYS A 171 17.44 -20.70 10.56
C LYS A 171 18.36 -19.48 10.41
N LEU A 172 18.29 -18.78 9.28
CA LEU A 172 19.13 -17.61 9.03
C LEU A 172 18.84 -16.48 10.03
N VAL A 173 17.58 -16.26 10.40
CA VAL A 173 17.22 -15.29 11.43
C VAL A 173 17.79 -15.68 12.80
N ALA A 174 17.66 -16.95 13.20
CA ALA A 174 18.23 -17.46 14.46
C ALA A 174 19.76 -17.34 14.52
N GLU A 175 20.43 -17.50 13.38
CA GLU A 175 21.88 -17.30 13.23
C GLU A 175 22.31 -15.82 13.13
N LYS A 176 21.40 -14.86 13.32
CA LYS A 176 21.63 -13.40 13.13
C LYS A 176 22.06 -13.02 11.70
N LYS A 177 21.69 -13.82 10.71
CA LYS A 177 21.91 -13.63 9.27
C LYS A 177 20.61 -13.33 8.51
N GLY A 178 19.58 -12.83 9.19
CA GLY A 178 18.27 -12.60 8.57
C GLY A 178 18.30 -11.64 7.36
N ARG A 179 19.31 -10.77 7.23
CA ARG A 179 19.45 -9.89 6.05
C ARG A 179 20.05 -10.59 4.83
N THR A 180 20.38 -11.88 4.90
CA THR A 180 20.83 -12.65 3.73
C THR A 180 19.68 -12.76 2.72
N LEU A 181 19.94 -12.38 1.47
CA LEU A 181 19.03 -12.62 0.36
C LEU A 181 18.89 -14.13 0.14
N LEU A 182 17.65 -14.58 -0.02
CA LEU A 182 17.38 -15.97 -0.37
C LEU A 182 17.76 -16.22 -1.83
N ASP A 183 18.18 -17.43 -2.15
CA ASP A 183 18.28 -17.91 -3.54
C ASP A 183 16.88 -18.29 -4.06
N HIS A 184 16.00 -17.28 -4.03
CA HIS A 184 14.61 -17.36 -4.40
C HIS A 184 14.10 -15.95 -4.69
N LYS A 185 13.23 -15.82 -5.69
CA LYS A 185 12.56 -14.56 -6.00
C LYS A 185 11.15 -14.58 -5.45
N LEU A 186 10.82 -13.59 -4.63
CA LEU A 186 9.47 -13.32 -4.16
C LEU A 186 8.53 -13.19 -5.35
N MET A 187 7.45 -13.98 -5.35
CA MET A 187 6.48 -14.10 -6.44
C MET A 187 7.13 -14.31 -7.82
N GLY A 188 8.33 -14.90 -7.88
CA GLY A 188 9.05 -15.19 -9.12
C GLY A 188 9.88 -14.03 -9.70
N TRP A 189 9.83 -12.82 -9.12
CA TRP A 189 10.48 -11.66 -9.75
C TRP A 189 11.32 -10.77 -8.82
N ALA A 190 10.95 -10.55 -7.56
CA ALA A 190 11.64 -9.62 -6.67
C ALA A 190 12.67 -10.32 -5.72
N PRO A 191 13.82 -9.71 -5.42
CA PRO A 191 14.72 -10.21 -4.39
C PRO A 191 14.09 -10.07 -2.99
N VAL A 192 14.40 -11.00 -2.08
CA VAL A 192 13.89 -10.97 -0.70
C VAL A 192 14.91 -11.56 0.28
N SER A 193 15.06 -10.92 1.44
CA SER A 193 15.88 -11.42 2.53
C SER A 193 15.14 -12.46 3.37
N ALA A 194 15.87 -13.34 4.05
CA ALA A 194 15.32 -14.34 4.98
C ALA A 194 14.39 -13.72 6.02
N ARG A 195 14.80 -12.57 6.60
CA ARG A 195 14.02 -11.85 7.60
C ARG A 195 12.72 -11.31 7.01
N THR A 196 12.77 -10.69 5.84
CA THR A 196 11.57 -10.15 5.18
C THR A 196 10.63 -11.29 4.76
N TYR A 197 11.15 -12.39 4.21
CA TYR A 197 10.34 -13.54 3.84
C TYR A 197 9.64 -14.15 5.07
N LEU A 198 10.36 -14.35 6.17
CA LEU A 198 9.76 -14.86 7.41
C LEU A 198 8.72 -13.90 7.98
N ASN A 199 8.97 -12.59 7.93
CA ASN A 199 8.03 -11.57 8.39
C ASN A 199 6.75 -11.55 7.55
N TRP A 200 6.86 -11.76 6.23
CA TRP A 200 5.73 -11.71 5.32
C TRP A 200 4.96 -13.02 5.20
N PHE A 201 5.56 -14.17 5.49
CA PHE A 201 4.94 -15.47 5.20
C PHE A 201 4.99 -16.45 6.37
N GLY A 202 5.63 -16.06 7.49
CA GLY A 202 5.68 -16.85 8.70
C GLY A 202 4.31 -17.00 9.38
N PRO A 203 4.22 -17.86 10.41
CA PRO A 203 2.98 -18.13 11.13
C PRO A 203 2.32 -16.88 11.74
N ASP A 204 3.13 -15.90 12.14
CA ASP A 204 2.67 -14.66 12.77
C ASP A 204 2.57 -13.49 11.78
N ALA A 205 2.64 -13.76 10.47
CA ALA A 205 2.69 -12.73 9.45
C ALA A 205 1.37 -11.95 9.34
N VAL A 206 1.42 -10.66 9.68
CA VAL A 206 0.27 -9.74 9.60
C VAL A 206 0.01 -9.21 8.18
N THR A 207 0.86 -9.55 7.22
CA THR A 207 0.73 -9.23 5.78
C THR A 207 -0.45 -9.94 5.11
N GLY A 208 -0.92 -11.06 5.66
CA GLY A 208 -2.03 -11.85 5.15
C GLY A 208 -3.40 -11.27 5.52
N ASN A 209 -3.58 -9.96 5.38
CA ASN A 209 -4.73 -9.24 5.89
C ASN A 209 -5.93 -9.13 4.92
N VAL A 210 -5.75 -9.58 3.69
CA VAL A 210 -6.80 -9.78 2.67
C VAL A 210 -6.73 -11.23 2.14
N PRO A 211 -6.95 -12.26 3.00
CA PRO A 211 -6.69 -13.67 2.66
C PRO A 211 -7.82 -14.28 1.79
N VAL A 212 -8.01 -13.77 0.57
CA VAL A 212 -9.05 -14.22 -0.38
C VAL A 212 -9.03 -15.74 -0.59
N THR A 213 -7.85 -16.31 -0.80
CA THR A 213 -7.69 -17.73 -1.14
C THR A 213 -7.96 -18.66 0.04
N ALA A 214 -7.52 -18.28 1.25
CA ALA A 214 -7.76 -19.06 2.46
C ALA A 214 -9.17 -18.85 3.04
N ASN A 215 -9.76 -17.67 2.77
CA ASN A 215 -11.08 -17.22 3.20
C ASN A 215 -11.48 -17.68 4.62
N PRO A 216 -10.73 -17.29 5.67
CA PRO A 216 -11.14 -17.54 7.05
C PRO A 216 -12.47 -16.81 7.36
N GLU A 217 -13.15 -17.27 8.41
CA GLU A 217 -14.44 -16.69 8.84
C GLU A 217 -14.34 -15.17 9.05
N LYS A 218 -13.30 -14.71 9.77
CA LYS A 218 -13.04 -13.30 10.04
C LYS A 218 -11.72 -12.85 9.43
N TRP A 219 -11.73 -11.67 8.82
CA TRP A 219 -10.53 -11.00 8.32
C TRP A 219 -10.16 -9.88 9.30
N GLU A 220 -9.37 -10.22 10.32
CA GLU A 220 -9.20 -9.41 11.55
C GLU A 220 -8.91 -7.93 11.30
N GLN A 221 -8.03 -7.60 10.35
CA GLN A 221 -7.64 -6.20 10.12
C GLN A 221 -8.67 -5.44 9.27
N LEU A 222 -9.17 -6.04 8.18
CA LEU A 222 -10.16 -5.44 7.30
C LEU A 222 -11.50 -5.22 8.03
N ALA A 223 -11.89 -6.17 8.88
CA ALA A 223 -13.17 -6.14 9.59
C ALA A 223 -13.31 -4.95 10.55
N GLU A 224 -12.19 -4.36 10.97
CA GLU A 224 -12.15 -3.24 11.92
C GLU A 224 -12.24 -1.86 11.25
N ILE A 225 -12.23 -1.79 9.92
CA ILE A 225 -12.35 -0.52 9.19
C ILE A 225 -13.79 -0.03 9.25
N ASP A 226 -14.00 1.09 9.95
CA ASP A 226 -15.30 1.71 10.22
C ASP A 226 -15.52 3.04 9.48
N VAL A 227 -14.76 3.24 8.40
CA VAL A 227 -14.93 4.34 7.42
C VAL A 227 -15.32 3.79 6.05
N PRO A 228 -15.98 4.57 5.17
CA PRO A 228 -16.32 4.13 3.82
C PRO A 228 -15.10 3.63 3.04
N ILE A 229 -15.28 2.53 2.30
CA ILE A 229 -14.24 1.92 1.46
C ILE A 229 -14.65 2.00 -0.01
N PHE A 230 -13.74 2.45 -0.86
CA PHE A 230 -13.82 2.29 -2.30
C PHE A 230 -12.68 1.40 -2.79
N THR A 231 -12.99 0.36 -3.56
CA THR A 231 -11.99 -0.53 -4.17
C THR A 231 -12.08 -0.55 -5.67
N THR A 232 -10.94 -0.67 -6.33
CA THR A 232 -10.85 -0.87 -7.78
C THR A 232 -9.93 -2.03 -8.11
N SER A 233 -10.20 -2.74 -9.20
CA SER A 233 -9.24 -3.70 -9.82
C SER A 233 -9.29 -3.52 -11.34
N GLY A 234 -8.19 -3.80 -12.04
CA GLY A 234 -8.18 -3.94 -13.49
C GLY A 234 -8.92 -5.21 -13.92
N ALA A 235 -9.72 -5.12 -14.97
CA ALA A 235 -10.50 -6.25 -15.46
C ALA A 235 -9.64 -7.39 -16.05
N ASN A 236 -8.40 -7.10 -16.44
CA ASN A 236 -7.45 -8.10 -16.97
C ASN A 236 -6.49 -8.63 -15.89
N GLU A 237 -6.69 -8.26 -14.62
CA GLU A 237 -5.93 -8.85 -13.51
C GLU A 237 -6.27 -10.33 -13.28
N GLU A 238 -5.42 -11.01 -12.52
CA GLU A 238 -5.66 -12.38 -12.09
C GLU A 238 -6.89 -12.49 -11.17
N ASP A 239 -7.49 -13.69 -11.10
CA ASP A 239 -8.73 -13.94 -10.35
C ASP A 239 -8.67 -13.49 -8.89
N VAL A 240 -7.49 -13.54 -8.25
CA VAL A 240 -7.29 -13.10 -6.86
C VAL A 240 -7.74 -11.65 -6.61
N TYR A 241 -7.78 -10.81 -7.65
CA TYR A 241 -8.21 -9.41 -7.57
C TYR A 241 -9.70 -9.21 -7.87
N HIS A 242 -10.44 -10.26 -8.23
CA HIS A 242 -11.84 -10.20 -8.69
C HIS A 242 -12.87 -10.62 -7.61
N HIS A 243 -12.52 -10.39 -6.34
CA HIS A 243 -13.31 -10.83 -5.17
C HIS A 243 -13.90 -9.66 -4.36
N HIS A 244 -14.31 -8.55 -5.00
CA HIS A 244 -14.85 -7.37 -4.29
C HIS A 244 -16.07 -7.70 -3.40
N ASP A 245 -16.94 -8.60 -3.84
CA ASP A 245 -18.12 -9.02 -3.04
C ASP A 245 -17.71 -9.76 -1.75
N LEU A 246 -16.68 -10.61 -1.82
CA LEU A 246 -16.14 -11.27 -0.64
C LEU A 246 -15.48 -10.25 0.29
N ILE A 247 -14.68 -9.32 -0.25
CA ILE A 247 -14.05 -8.26 0.54
C ILE A 247 -15.12 -7.42 1.25
N LYS A 248 -16.21 -7.09 0.56
CA LYS A 248 -17.37 -6.39 1.13
C LYS A 248 -18.01 -7.18 2.27
N GLU A 249 -18.23 -8.48 2.09
CA GLU A 249 -18.75 -9.36 3.14
C GLU A 249 -17.86 -9.35 4.40
N LYS A 250 -16.54 -9.27 4.20
CA LYS A 250 -15.54 -9.33 5.29
C LYS A 250 -15.24 -7.97 5.92
N ALA A 251 -15.62 -6.86 5.30
CA ALA A 251 -15.48 -5.51 5.83
C ALA A 251 -16.59 -5.19 6.86
N LEU A 252 -16.63 -5.94 7.96
CA LEU A 252 -17.77 -6.03 8.89
C LEU A 252 -18.23 -4.70 9.50
N LYS A 253 -17.31 -3.79 9.82
CA LYS A 253 -17.63 -2.47 10.38
C LYS A 253 -17.77 -1.37 9.32
N CYS A 254 -17.46 -1.67 8.06
CA CYS A 254 -17.46 -0.68 7.00
C CYS A 254 -18.90 -0.18 6.79
N PRO A 255 -19.17 1.13 6.97
CA PRO A 255 -20.52 1.66 6.86
C PRO A 255 -21.04 1.67 5.40
N ASP A 256 -20.11 1.67 4.44
CA ASP A 256 -20.41 1.79 3.02
C ASP A 256 -19.23 1.31 2.17
N PHE A 257 -19.48 0.27 1.38
CA PHE A 257 -18.48 -0.37 0.53
C PHE A 257 -18.92 -0.32 -0.93
N GLU A 258 -18.09 0.31 -1.76
CA GLU A 258 -18.24 0.36 -3.21
C GLU A 258 -17.01 -0.27 -3.89
N GLY A 259 -17.23 -1.04 -4.95
CA GLY A 259 -16.17 -1.67 -5.73
C GLY A 259 -16.46 -1.61 -7.22
N CYS A 260 -15.45 -1.41 -8.07
CA CYS A 260 -15.61 -1.53 -9.51
C CYS A 260 -14.38 -2.10 -10.22
N TYR A 261 -14.62 -2.71 -11.38
CA TYR A 261 -13.56 -3.16 -12.29
C TYR A 261 -13.36 -2.12 -13.38
N ILE A 262 -12.11 -1.71 -13.62
CA ILE A 262 -11.76 -0.84 -14.73
C ILE A 262 -11.58 -1.72 -15.98
N PRO A 263 -12.38 -1.53 -17.04
CA PRO A 263 -12.31 -2.39 -18.23
C PRO A 263 -10.97 -2.31 -18.96
N ASP A 264 -10.58 -3.42 -19.59
CA ASP A 264 -9.46 -3.50 -20.53
C ASP A 264 -8.10 -3.02 -19.98
N THR A 265 -7.82 -3.29 -18.69
CA THR A 265 -6.55 -2.88 -18.08
C THR A 265 -6.02 -3.88 -17.05
N ASP A 266 -4.71 -3.76 -16.82
CA ASP A 266 -3.89 -4.62 -15.97
C ASP A 266 -3.76 -4.06 -14.54
N HIS A 267 -2.85 -4.66 -13.76
CA HIS A 267 -2.55 -4.28 -12.38
C HIS A 267 -1.98 -2.86 -12.23
N ASP A 268 -1.34 -2.34 -13.29
CA ASP A 268 -0.72 -1.02 -13.32
C ASP A 268 -1.63 0.04 -13.97
N TYR A 269 -2.83 -0.37 -14.40
CA TYR A 269 -3.83 0.45 -15.06
C TYR A 269 -3.33 1.05 -16.39
N THR A 270 -2.48 0.32 -17.10
CA THR A 270 -1.86 0.78 -18.35
C THR A 270 -2.92 1.24 -19.35
N GLY A 271 -2.83 2.50 -19.76
CA GLY A 271 -3.74 3.12 -20.74
C GLY A 271 -5.15 3.40 -20.21
N LYS A 272 -5.39 3.21 -18.90
CA LYS A 272 -6.64 3.50 -18.18
C LYS A 272 -6.42 4.34 -16.93
N GLU A 273 -5.30 5.06 -16.89
CA GLU A 273 -4.91 5.89 -15.75
C GLU A 273 -5.94 7.00 -15.46
N ASP A 274 -6.51 7.59 -16.51
CA ASP A 274 -7.52 8.65 -16.40
C ASP A 274 -8.88 8.10 -15.95
N GLU A 275 -9.30 6.95 -16.49
CA GLU A 275 -10.54 6.28 -16.08
C GLU A 275 -10.49 5.84 -14.61
N LEU A 276 -9.35 5.33 -14.14
CA LEU A 276 -9.12 5.05 -12.72
C LEU A 276 -9.29 6.33 -11.90
N ALA A 277 -8.59 7.40 -12.27
CA ALA A 277 -8.61 8.67 -11.55
C ALA A 277 -10.02 9.29 -11.49
N LEU A 278 -10.79 9.21 -12.58
CA LEU A 278 -12.18 9.67 -12.64
C LEU A 278 -13.10 8.86 -11.71
N ALA A 279 -12.96 7.53 -11.67
CA ALA A 279 -13.76 6.69 -10.78
C ALA A 279 -13.57 7.08 -9.30
N VAL A 280 -12.33 7.36 -8.91
CA VAL A 280 -12.00 7.83 -7.55
C VAL A 280 -12.55 9.22 -7.29
N ALA A 281 -12.32 10.16 -8.21
CA ALA A 281 -12.83 11.53 -8.09
C ALA A 281 -14.36 11.56 -7.95
N ASP A 282 -15.07 10.74 -8.71
CA ASP A 282 -16.52 10.62 -8.65
C ASP A 282 -17.00 10.02 -7.32
N TRP A 283 -16.29 9.03 -6.77
CA TRP A 283 -16.59 8.50 -5.45
C TRP A 283 -16.40 9.57 -4.36
N ILE A 284 -15.26 10.25 -4.34
CA ILE A 284 -14.98 11.31 -3.35
C ILE A 284 -16.03 12.42 -3.44
N LYS A 285 -16.37 12.84 -4.67
CA LYS A 285 -17.38 13.88 -4.90
C LYS A 285 -18.76 13.49 -4.41
N ARG A 286 -19.19 12.24 -4.59
CA ARG A 286 -20.50 11.79 -4.10
C ARG A 286 -20.58 11.65 -2.58
N LYS A 287 -19.45 11.36 -1.92
CA LYS A 287 -19.42 11.03 -0.49
C LYS A 287 -19.06 12.21 0.41
N PHE A 288 -18.20 13.12 -0.05
CA PHE A 288 -17.51 14.05 0.84
C PHE A 288 -17.54 15.53 0.41
N LEU A 289 -18.06 15.84 -0.79
CA LEU A 289 -18.18 17.18 -1.35
C LEU A 289 -19.66 17.54 -1.60
#